data_AF-A0A2N5YTY1-F1
#
_entry.id   AF-A0A2N5YTY1-F1
#
_cell.length_a   1.000
_cell.length_b   1.000
_cell.length_c   1.000
_cell.angle_alpha   90.00
_cell.angle_beta   90.00
_cell.angle_gamma   90.00
#
_symmetry.space_group_name_H-M   'P 1'
#
loop_
_entity.id
_entity.type
_entity.pdbx_description
1 polymer ?
#
loop_
_entity_poly.entity_id
_entity_poly.type
_entity_poly.pdbx_seq_one_letter_code
_entity_poly.pdbx_strand_id
1 'polypeptide(L)' 'MRRIIIVLGLFLIAVTPKAQEVYDIYTFQDIDIVFEESNWDEILDNLKLADSDEMLIGTVTINGVQFDS' A
#
# COMPACT_ATOMS: atom_id res chain seq x y z
N MET A 1 -43.39 10.06 3.13
CA MET A 1 -42.77 10.35 1.82
C MET A 1 -41.39 11.00 1.94
N ARG A 2 -41.24 12.22 2.51
CA ARG A 2 -39.93 12.90 2.64
C ARG A 2 -38.82 12.08 3.33
N ARG A 3 -39.14 11.39 4.44
CA ARG A 3 -38.16 10.56 5.17
C ARG A 3 -37.68 9.34 4.37
N ILE A 4 -38.55 8.77 3.54
CA ILE A 4 -38.22 7.63 2.66
C ILE A 4 -37.28 8.08 1.54
N ILE A 5 -37.51 9.26 0.96
CA ILE A 5 -36.64 9.82 -0.09
C ILE A 5 -35.24 10.10 0.45
N ILE A 6 -35.12 10.59 1.69
CA ILE A 6 -33.83 10.85 2.34
C ILE A 6 -33.06 9.55 2.58
N VAL A 7 -33.74 8.49 3.04
CA VAL A 7 -33.11 7.17 3.25
C VAL A 7 -32.70 6.53 1.92
N LEU A 8 -33.51 6.67 0.87
CA LEU A 8 -33.17 6.17 -0.47
C LEU A 8 -31.96 6.91 -1.07
N GLY A 9 -31.87 8.22 -0.82
CA GLY A 9 -30.73 9.05 -1.24
C GLY A 9 -29.43 8.68 -0.52
N LEU A 10 -29.48 8.35 0.77
CA LEU A 10 -28.32 7.86 1.53
C LEU A 10 -27.82 6.49 1.05
N PHE A 11 -28.71 5.63 0.57
CA PHE A 11 -28.35 4.30 0.05
C PHE A 11 -27.61 4.38 -1.31
N LEU A 12 -27.88 5.41 -2.11
CA LEU A 12 -27.19 5.65 -3.39
C LEU A 12 -25.74 6.13 -3.23
N ILE A 13 -25.32 6.53 -2.02
CA ILE A 13 -23.95 6.97 -1.69
C ILE A 13 -23.13 5.81 -1.09
N ALA A 14 -23.62 4.56 -1.15
CA ALA A 14 -22.80 3.38 -0.89
C ALA A 14 -21.78 3.20 -2.02
N VAL A 15 -20.77 4.07 -2.03
CA VAL A 15 -19.59 4.00 -2.89
C VAL A 15 -18.95 2.65 -2.66
N THR A 16 -18.73 1.90 -3.75
CA THR A 16 -17.95 0.67 -3.71
C THR A 16 -16.56 1.01 -3.16
N PRO A 17 -16.14 0.48 -2.01
CA PRO A 17 -14.76 0.66 -1.59
C PRO A 17 -13.90 0.00 -2.66
N LYS A 18 -13.09 0.79 -3.39
CA LYS A 18 -12.01 0.21 -4.18
C LYS A 18 -11.01 -0.30 -3.15
N ALA A 19 -10.98 -1.62 -2.95
CA ALA A 19 -9.82 -2.23 -2.31
C ALA A 19 -8.57 -1.82 -3.09
N GLN A 20 -7.42 -1.74 -2.42
CA GLN A 20 -6.15 -1.45 -3.09
C GLN A 20 -5.97 -2.49 -4.20
N GLU A 21 -5.85 -2.02 -5.45
CA GLU A 21 -5.63 -2.87 -6.63
C GLU A 21 -4.35 -3.72 -6.52
N VAL A 22 -3.50 -3.43 -5.52
CA VAL A 22 -2.31 -4.16 -5.11
C VAL A 22 -2.56 -5.66 -4.90
N TYR A 23 -3.74 -6.05 -4.40
CA TYR A 23 -4.04 -7.46 -4.07
C TYR A 23 -4.72 -8.25 -5.20
N ASP A 24 -4.87 -7.68 -6.40
CA ASP A 24 -5.45 -8.39 -7.53
C ASP A 24 -4.44 -9.38 -8.15
N ILE A 25 -4.74 -10.67 -8.06
CA ILE A 25 -3.89 -11.76 -8.58
C ILE A 25 -3.83 -11.83 -10.11
N TYR A 26 -4.74 -11.14 -10.80
CA TYR A 26 -4.75 -11.06 -12.27
C TYR A 26 -3.98 -9.85 -12.79
N THR A 27 -3.50 -8.99 -11.90
CA THR A 27 -2.74 -7.79 -12.25
C THR A 27 -1.27 -7.99 -11.89
N PHE A 28 -0.39 -7.78 -12.88
CA PHE A 28 1.03 -7.70 -12.59
C PHE A 28 1.31 -6.39 -11.86
N GLN A 29 1.85 -6.48 -10.65
CA GLN A 29 2.17 -5.32 -9.82
C GLN A 29 3.62 -4.92 -10.10
N ASP A 30 3.85 -3.66 -10.41
CA ASP A 30 5.18 -3.09 -10.45
C ASP A 30 5.49 -2.48 -9.07
N ILE A 31 6.57 -2.94 -8.43
CA ILE A 31 6.94 -2.55 -7.06
C ILE A 31 8.37 -2.03 -7.08
N ASP A 32 8.50 -0.72 -6.91
CA ASP A 32 9.77 -0.03 -6.77
C ASP A 32 10.03 0.28 -5.29
N ILE A 33 11.22 -0.10 -4.81
CA ILE A 33 11.69 0.22 -3.46
C ILE A 33 12.99 1.00 -3.59
N VAL A 34 13.04 2.20 -3.01
CA VAL A 34 14.23 3.06 -3.00
C VAL A 34 14.67 3.31 -1.57
N PHE A 35 15.93 2.99 -1.28
CA PHE A 35 16.61 3.30 -0.02
C PHE A 35 17.44 4.57 -0.17
N GLU A 36 17.57 5.34 0.90
CA GLU A 36 18.41 6.55 0.92
C GLU A 36 19.91 6.17 0.98
N GLU A 37 20.20 5.06 1.64
CA GLU A 37 21.53 4.52 1.86
C GLU A 37 22.06 3.84 0.60
N SER A 38 23.24 4.25 0.14
CA SER A 38 23.88 3.63 -1.03
C SER A 38 24.33 2.18 -0.79
N ASN A 39 24.51 1.78 0.47
CA ASN A 39 24.92 0.44 0.91
C ASN A 39 23.76 -0.34 1.57
N TRP A 40 22.53 -0.08 1.12
CA TRP A 40 21.32 -0.71 1.64
C TRP A 40 21.39 -2.25 1.64
N ASP A 41 22.08 -2.84 0.67
CA ASP A 41 22.26 -4.28 0.52
C ASP A 41 23.06 -4.88 1.68
N GLU A 42 24.21 -4.28 2.00
CA GLU A 42 25.04 -4.69 3.14
C GLU A 42 24.29 -4.54 4.47
N ILE A 43 23.50 -3.46 4.63
CA ILE A 43 22.71 -3.23 5.84
C ILE A 43 21.67 -4.35 6.00
N LEU A 44 20.90 -4.65 4.95
CA LEU A 44 19.88 -5.71 4.99
C LEU A 44 20.48 -7.10 5.24
N ASP A 45 21.63 -7.40 4.64
CA ASP A 45 22.34 -8.66 4.87
C ASP A 45 22.78 -8.80 6.34
N ASN A 46 23.31 -7.73 6.93
CA ASN A 46 23.71 -7.73 8.34
C ASN A 46 22.52 -7.89 9.29
N LEU A 47 21.40 -7.20 9.01
CA LEU A 47 20.16 -7.35 9.79
C LEU A 47 19.64 -8.79 9.73
N LYS A 48 19.70 -9.41 8.55
CA LYS A 48 19.32 -10.81 8.36
C LYS A 48 20.22 -11.78 9.13
N LEU A 49 21.53 -11.56 9.11
CA LEU A 49 22.51 -12.38 9.84
C LEU A 49 22.39 -12.25 11.35
N ALA A 50 22.04 -11.06 11.84
CA ALA A 50 21.85 -10.80 13.26
C ALA A 50 20.55 -11.38 13.83
N ASP A 51 19.67 -11.95 12.99
CA ASP A 51 18.29 -12.34 13.35
C ASP A 51 17.54 -11.18 14.02
N SER A 52 17.78 -9.96 13.53
CA SER A 52 17.19 -8.73 14.06
C SER A 52 15.83 -8.46 13.40
N ASP A 53 14.88 -7.98 14.20
CA ASP A 53 13.58 -7.48 13.72
C ASP A 53 13.65 -6.01 13.24
N GLU A 54 14.84 -5.40 13.24
CA GLU A 54 15.03 -4.06 12.71
C GLU A 54 14.80 -4.03 11.18
N MET A 55 14.28 -2.91 10.70
CA MET A 55 14.00 -2.69 9.27
C MET A 55 14.75 -1.46 8.76
N LEU A 56 15.22 -1.54 7.51
CA LEU A 56 15.70 -0.38 6.78
C LEU A 56 14.51 0.37 6.18
N ILE A 57 14.41 1.67 6.46
CA ILE A 57 13.34 2.51 5.92
C ILE A 57 13.59 2.75 4.43
N GLY A 58 12.57 2.51 3.62
CA GLY A 58 12.60 2.75 2.18
C GLY A 58 11.31 3.41 1.72
N THR A 59 11.39 4.11 0.59
CA THR A 59 10.23 4.62 -0.13
C THR A 59 9.70 3.55 -1.06
N VAL A 60 8.41 3.21 -0.96
CA VAL A 60 7.77 2.22 -1.82
C VAL A 60 6.84 2.90 -2.81
N THR A 61 6.95 2.54 -4.08
CA THR A 61 6.01 2.95 -5.14
C THR A 61 5.43 1.70 -5.77
N ILE A 62 4.10 1.59 -5.82
CA ILE A 62 3.40 0.47 -6.46
C ILE A 62 2.59 1.01 -7.63
N ASN A 63 2.86 0.52 -8.84
CA ASN A 63 2.24 0.98 -10.09
C ASN A 63 2.32 2.52 -10.27
N GLY A 64 3.45 3.11 -9.91
CA GLY A 64 3.68 4.57 -9.99
C GLY A 64 3.00 5.39 -8.89
N VAL A 65 2.29 4.77 -7.94
CA VAL A 65 1.72 5.44 -6.76
C VAL A 65 2.65 5.24 -5.58
N GLN A 66 3.15 6.33 -5.00
CA GLN A 66 3.97 6.28 -3.78
C GLN A 66 3.10 5.93 -2.57
N PHE A 67 3.59 5.01 -1.75
CA PHE A 67 2.99 4.62 -0.48
C PHE A 67 3.85 5.15 0.66
N ASP A 68 3.22 5.89 1.56
CA ASP A 68 3.77 6.21 2.88
C ASP A 68 3.08 5.35 3.94
N SER A 69 3.81 5.06 5.03
CA SER A 69 3.30 4.35 6.21
C SER A 69 2.86 5.33 7.29
#